data_AF-A0A8F9TX90-F1
#
_entry.id   AF-A0A8F9TX90-F1
#
_cell.length_a   1.000
_cell.length_b   1.000
_cell.length_c   1.000
_cell.angle_alpha   90.00
_cell.angle_beta   90.00
_cell.angle_gamma   90.00
#
_symmetry.space_group_name_H-M   'P 1'
#
loop_
_entity.id
_entity.type
_entity.pdbx_description
1 polymer ?
#
loop_
_entity_poly.entity_id
_entity_poly.type
_entity_poly.pdbx_seq_one_letter_code
_entity_poly.pdbx_strand_id
1 'polypeptide(L)' 'MPNWGHFRSMKTTIDLPEDELAEAIRHTGAKTKTEAVSLAVADFNRRQRLTRLAARMGTFQDMLTRNDLNRMRETD' A
#
# COMPACT_ATOMS: atom_id res chain seq x y z
N MET A 1 -9.41 17.99 14.11
CA MET A 1 -8.16 17.22 14.19
C MET A 1 -8.52 15.74 14.26
N PRO A 2 -8.01 14.87 13.38
CA PRO A 2 -8.43 13.47 13.36
C PRO A 2 -7.93 12.76 14.63
N ASN A 3 -8.85 12.08 15.30
CA ASN A 3 -8.62 11.34 16.54
C ASN A 3 -7.95 10.00 16.24
N TRP A 4 -6.67 9.86 16.60
CA TRP A 4 -5.91 8.63 16.40
C TRP A 4 -6.12 7.69 17.60
N GLY A 5 -7.22 6.94 17.57
CA GLY A 5 -7.52 5.90 18.53
C GLY A 5 -6.42 4.81 18.56
N HIS A 6 -5.98 4.48 19.77
CA HIS A 6 -5.20 3.32 20.19
C HIS A 6 -4.78 2.33 19.06
N PHE A 7 -3.67 2.62 18.38
CA PHE A 7 -2.92 1.58 17.67
C PHE A 7 -2.23 0.70 18.71
N ARG A 8 -2.41 -0.64 18.62
CA ARG A 8 -1.51 -1.60 19.29
C ARG A 8 -0.09 -1.34 18.77
N SER A 9 0.66 -0.49 19.47
CA SER A 9 2.02 -0.09 19.11
C SER A 9 3.01 -0.96 19.86
N MET A 10 3.76 -1.79 19.13
CA MET A 10 4.88 -2.56 19.69
C MET A 10 6.14 -1.71 19.60
N LYS A 11 6.73 -1.36 20.75
CA LYS A 11 8.05 -0.72 20.78
C LYS A 11 9.10 -1.78 20.48
N THR A 12 9.80 -1.59 19.38
CA THR A 12 10.85 -2.49 18.93
C THR A 12 12.13 -1.68 18.82
N THR A 13 13.21 -2.17 19.43
CA THR A 13 14.55 -1.60 19.23
C THR A 13 15.18 -2.34 18.06
N ILE A 14 15.41 -1.62 16.97
CA ILE A 14 16.11 -2.12 15.78
C ILE A 14 17.21 -1.12 15.44
N ASP A 15 18.37 -1.62 15.05
CA ASP A 15 19.42 -0.78 14.52
C ASP A 15 19.13 -0.48 13.06
N LEU A 16 19.01 0.80 12.75
CA LEU A 16 18.77 1.31 11.40
C LEU A 16 19.97 2.18 11.01
N PRO A 17 20.50 2.05 9.78
CA PRO A 17 21.54 2.94 9.30
C PRO A 17 21.05 4.39 9.33
N GLU A 18 21.86 5.28 9.89
CA GLU A 18 21.49 6.68 10.12
C GLU A 18 21.23 7.41 8.80
N ASP A 19 21.99 7.09 7.76
CA ASP A 19 21.84 7.65 6.43
C ASP A 19 20.47 7.32 5.82
N GLU A 20 20.06 6.03 5.84
CA GLU A 20 18.74 5.64 5.30
C GLU A 20 17.60 6.24 6.11
N LEU A 21 17.76 6.38 7.43
CA LEU A 21 16.76 7.01 8.28
C LEU A 21 16.63 8.51 7.97
N ALA A 22 17.75 9.20 7.72
CA ALA A 22 17.76 10.59 7.30
C ALA A 22 17.07 10.76 5.94
N GLU A 23 17.31 9.84 5.00
CA GLU A 23 16.60 9.83 3.72
C GLU A 23 15.10 9.56 3.89
N ALA A 24 14.72 8.60 4.74
CA ALA A 24 13.32 8.33 5.04
C ALA A 24 12.63 9.56 5.61
N ILE A 25 13.27 10.31 6.52
CA ILE A 25 12.77 11.58 7.05
C ILE A 25 12.61 12.62 5.92
N ARG A 26 13.61 12.77 5.05
CA ARG A 26 13.57 13.70 3.91
C ARG A 26 12.44 13.37 2.92
N HIS A 27 12.25 12.09 2.62
CA HIS A 27 11.22 11.62 1.68
C HIS A 27 9.81 11.67 2.26
N THR A 28 9.67 11.44 3.56
CA THR A 28 8.36 11.41 4.23
C THR A 28 7.94 12.76 4.82
N GLY A 29 8.88 13.68 5.02
CA GLY A 29 8.65 14.95 5.73
C GLY A 29 8.37 14.77 7.23
N ALA A 30 8.68 13.59 7.78
CA ALA A 30 8.43 13.26 9.18
C ALA A 30 9.25 14.13 10.14
N LYS A 31 8.69 14.40 11.32
CA LYS A 31 9.39 15.18 12.35
C LYS A 31 10.19 14.30 13.31
N THR A 32 9.90 13.01 13.35
CA THR A 32 10.53 12.06 14.27
C THR A 32 10.98 10.78 13.56
N LYS A 33 12.00 10.14 14.12
CA LYS A 33 12.53 8.83 13.64
C LYS A 33 11.41 7.78 13.57
N THR A 34 10.59 7.69 14.62
CA THR A 34 9.47 6.74 14.69
C THR A 34 8.40 7.01 13.62
N GLU A 35 8.08 8.27 13.37
CA GLU A 35 7.10 8.66 12.34
C GLU A 35 7.62 8.33 10.94
N ALA A 36 8.88 8.61 10.65
CA ALA A 36 9.51 8.29 9.37
C ALA A 36 9.42 6.79 9.06
N VAL A 37 9.79 5.95 10.05
CA VAL A 37 9.71 4.48 9.94
C VAL A 37 8.27 4.02 9.76
N SER A 38 7.32 4.60 10.52
CA SER A 38 5.90 4.24 10.42
C SER A 38 5.33 4.56 9.04
N LEU A 39 5.67 5.72 8.48
CA LEU A 39 5.27 6.13 7.14
C LEU A 39 5.91 5.24 6.06
N ALA A 40 7.20 4.92 6.19
CA ALA A 40 7.89 4.02 5.28
C ALA A 40 7.25 2.63 5.23
N VAL A 41 6.91 2.05 6.39
CA VAL A 41 6.22 0.76 6.48
C VAL A 41 4.82 0.83 5.87
N ALA A 42 4.08 1.91 6.12
CA ALA A 42 2.75 2.10 5.55
C ALA A 42 2.80 2.19 4.01
N ASP A 43 3.77 2.92 3.48
CA ASP A 43 3.97 3.10 2.03
C ASP A 43 4.44 1.80 1.37
N PHE A 44 5.39 1.08 1.97
CA PHE A 44 5.82 -0.23 1.50
C PHE A 44 4.64 -1.21 1.36
N ASN A 45 3.80 -1.29 2.40
CA ASN A 45 2.60 -2.13 2.39
C ASN A 45 1.58 -1.67 1.33
N ARG A 46 1.44 -0.36 1.11
CA ARG A 46 0.57 0.20 0.06
C ARG A 46 1.08 -0.22 -1.33
N ARG A 47 2.37 -0.06 -1.60
CA ARG A 47 3.00 -0.49 -2.86
C ARG A 47 2.81 -1.97 -3.09
N GLN A 48 3.03 -2.82 -2.08
CA GLN A 48 2.83 -4.26 -2.25
C GLN A 48 1.37 -4.66 -2.51
N ARG A 49 0.40 -3.99 -1.89
CA ARG A 49 -1.02 -4.21 -2.22
C ARG A 49 -1.31 -3.88 -3.68
N LEU A 50 -0.76 -2.77 -4.19
CA LEU A 50 -0.91 -2.38 -5.59
C LEU A 50 -0.20 -3.35 -6.53
N THR A 51 1.01 -3.80 -6.21
CA THR A 51 1.74 -4.81 -6.99
C THR A 51 0.97 -6.12 -7.06
N ARG A 52 0.40 -6.60 -5.94
CA ARG A 52 -0.45 -7.80 -5.92
C ARG A 52 -1.71 -7.64 -6.77
N LEU A 53 -2.32 -6.46 -6.76
CA LEU A 53 -3.48 -6.17 -7.59
C LEU A 53 -3.11 -6.12 -9.08
N ALA A 54 -2.01 -5.43 -9.43
CA ALA A 54 -1.49 -5.34 -10.79
C ALA A 54 -1.10 -6.72 -11.34
N ALA A 55 -0.44 -7.55 -10.53
CA ALA A 55 -0.11 -8.93 -10.89
C ALA A 55 -1.37 -9.76 -11.17
N ARG A 56 -2.49 -9.47 -10.50
CA ARG A 56 -3.79 -10.11 -10.77
C ARG A 56 -4.52 -9.52 -11.96
N MET A 57 -4.29 -8.25 -12.31
CA MET A 57 -4.93 -7.59 -13.46
C MET A 57 -4.62 -8.28 -14.80
N GLY A 58 -3.45 -8.94 -14.94
CA GLY A 58 -3.11 -9.74 -16.12
C GLY A 58 -3.60 -11.19 -16.09
N THR A 59 -4.13 -11.67 -14.97
CA THR A 59 -4.67 -13.04 -14.81
C THR A 59 -6.18 -13.13 -14.93
N PHE A 60 -6.87 -12.00 -15.05
CA PHE A 60 -8.28 -12.01 -15.43
C PHE A 60 -8.37 -12.32 -16.93
N GLN A 61 -8.25 -13.61 -17.28
CA GLN A 61 -8.66 -14.11 -18.60
C GLN A 61 -10.16 -13.95 -18.85
N ASP A 62 -10.91 -13.55 -17.82
CA ASP A 62 -12.35 -13.40 -17.82
C ASP A 62 -12.79 -11.93 -17.74
N MET A 63 -12.05 -11.03 -18.40
CA MET A 63 -12.64 -9.73 -18.74
C MET A 63 -13.70 -9.98 -19.80
N LEU A 64 -14.97 -10.03 -19.36
CA LEU A 64 -16.17 -9.97 -20.21
C LEU A 64 -15.93 -9.01 -21.37
N THR A 65 -15.70 -9.56 -22.56
CA THR A 65 -15.57 -8.71 -23.74
C THR A 65 -16.93 -8.09 -24.05
N ARG A 66 -16.94 -6.99 -24.81
CA ARG A 66 -18.20 -6.35 -25.24
C ARG A 66 -19.14 -7.33 -25.95
N ASN A 67 -18.58 -8.37 -26.55
CA ASN A 67 -19.32 -9.46 -27.20
C ASN A 67 -19.99 -10.40 -26.18
N ASP A 68 -19.33 -10.70 -25.07
CA ASP A 68 -19.89 -11.52 -23.99
C ASP A 68 -21.01 -10.78 -23.26
N LEU A 69 -20.88 -9.47 -23.08
CA LEU A 69 -21.95 -8.60 -22.54
C LEU A 69 -23.19 -8.52 -23.44
N ASN A 70 -23.03 -8.54 -24.77
CA ASN A 70 -24.16 -8.55 -25.70
C ASN A 70 -24.90 -9.89 -25.66
N ARG A 71 -24.15 -11.02 -25.62
CA ARG A 71 -24.75 -12.36 -25.52
C ARG A 71 -25.62 -12.52 -24.27
N MET A 72 -25.18 -11.96 -23.13
CA MET A 72 -25.96 -12.00 -21.89
C MET A 72 -27.23 -11.13 -21.95
N ARG A 73 -27.25 -10.06 -22.76
CA ARG A 73 -28.43 -9.19 -22.95
C ARG A 73 -29.45 -9.73 -23.94
N GLU A 74 -29.04 -10.63 -24.83
CA GLU A 74 -29.93 -11.29 -25.80
C GLU A 74 -30.60 -12.55 -25.22
N THR A 75 -30.19 -13.00 -24.03
CA THR A 75 -30.72 -14.20 -23.36
C THR A 75 -31.79 -13.86 -22.30
N ASP A 76 -32.13 -12.58 -22.10
CA ASP A 76 -33.30 -12.07 -21.35
C ASP A 76 -34.42 -11.64 -22.32
#